data_AF-A0A662EJ52-F1
#
_entry.id   AF-A0A662EJ52-F1
#
_cell.length_a   1.000
_cell.length_b   1.000
_cell.length_c   1.000
_cell.angle_alpha   90.00
_cell.angle_beta   90.00
_cell.angle_gamma   90.00
#
_symmetry.space_group_name_H-M   'P 1'
#
loop_
_entity.id
_entity.type
_entity.pdbx_description
1 polymer ?
#
loop_
_entity_poly.entity_id
_entity_poly.type
_entity_poly.pdbx_seq_one_letter_code
_entity_poly.pdbx_strand_id
1 'polypeptide(L)'
;ALVNFLTMPLMFSSNALFPREAMPAWLSAIAKVNPVTHAVAPIRELVLHGWNWNVMYTGIFVILGLAIAMGLLAQWMFRRATAE
;
A
#
# COMPACT_ATOMS: atom_id res chain seq x y z
N ALA A 1 9.72 -4.55 16.48
CA ALA A 1 10.92 -3.89 15.90
C ALA A 1 10.94 -3.95 14.38
N LEU A 2 10.88 -5.15 13.78
CA LEU A 2 10.87 -5.36 12.32
C LEU A 2 9.78 -4.59 11.56
N VAL A 3 8.56 -4.57 12.08
CA VAL A 3 7.44 -3.83 11.46
C VAL A 3 7.78 -2.34 11.30
N ASN A 4 8.21 -1.67 12.38
CA ASN A 4 8.57 -0.25 12.34
C ASN A 4 9.76 0.06 11.42
N PHE A 5 10.73 -0.87 11.32
CA PHE A 5 11.87 -0.71 10.42
C PHE A 5 11.44 -0.74 8.94
N LEU A 6 10.43 -1.54 8.59
CA LEU A 6 9.88 -1.61 7.24
C LEU A 6 8.94 -0.44 6.92
N THR A 7 8.26 0.12 7.93
CA THR A 7 7.33 1.24 7.75
C THR A 7 8.01 2.48 7.18
N MET A 8 9.20 2.86 7.67
CA MET A 8 9.90 4.07 7.21
C MET A 8 10.28 4.02 5.71
N PRO A 9 10.97 2.99 5.19
CA PRO A 9 11.23 2.84 3.75
C PRO A 9 9.96 2.76 2.91
N LEU A 10 8.91 2.11 3.39
CA LEU A 10 7.62 2.04 2.70
C LEU A 10 6.94 3.40 2.62
N MET A 11 7.04 4.23 3.66
CA MET A 11 6.47 5.57 3.67
C MET A 11 7.24 6.50 2.74
N PHE A 12 8.58 6.41 2.72
CA PHE A 12 9.47 7.14 1.80
C PHE A 12 9.28 6.76 0.32
N SER A 13 9.11 5.47 0.03
CA SER A 13 8.86 4.98 -1.32
C SER A 13 7.39 5.11 -1.76
N SER A 14 6.52 5.66 -0.90
CA SER A 14 5.14 5.92 -1.25
C SER A 14 4.97 7.33 -1.81
N ASN A 15 3.89 7.54 -2.54
CA ASN A 15 3.48 8.86 -3.02
C ASN A 15 3.05 9.83 -1.89
N ALA A 16 3.25 9.48 -0.61
CA ALA A 16 2.85 10.29 0.54
C ALA A 16 3.77 11.47 0.81
N LEU A 17 5.10 11.25 0.73
CA LEU A 17 6.11 12.27 1.06
C LEU A 17 6.65 13.00 -0.17
N PHE A 18 6.71 12.33 -1.33
CA PHE A 18 7.15 12.92 -2.58
C PHE A 18 6.05 12.84 -3.65
N PRO A 19 5.80 13.92 -4.41
CA PRO A 19 4.95 13.83 -5.59
C PRO A 19 5.55 12.83 -6.57
N ARG A 20 4.71 11.93 -7.11
CA ARG A 20 5.10 10.95 -8.15
C ARG A 20 5.87 11.56 -9.32
N GLU A 21 5.61 12.83 -9.65
CA GLU A 21 6.26 13.61 -10.71
C GLU A 21 7.72 14.00 -10.40
N ALA A 22 8.08 14.07 -9.12
CA ALA A 22 9.43 14.39 -8.65
C ALA A 22 10.27 13.14 -8.34
N MET A 23 9.72 11.93 -8.52
CA MET A 23 10.43 10.68 -8.22
C MET A 23 11.30 10.20 -9.39
N PRO A 24 12.52 9.69 -9.13
CA PRO A 24 13.29 8.94 -10.11
C PRO A 24 12.51 7.73 -10.66
N ALA A 25 12.73 7.36 -11.93
CA ALA A 25 11.97 6.30 -12.60
C ALA A 25 11.97 4.95 -11.85
N TRP A 26 13.10 4.59 -11.23
CA TRP A 26 13.23 3.37 -10.43
C TRP A 26 12.37 3.40 -9.15
N LEU A 27 12.27 4.58 -8.51
CA LEU A 27 11.48 4.76 -7.30
C LEU A 27 9.98 4.82 -7.64
N SER A 28 9.63 5.42 -8.77
CA SER A 28 8.26 5.45 -9.29
C SER A 28 7.73 4.03 -9.59
N ALA A 29 8.58 3.14 -10.11
CA ALA A 29 8.21 1.74 -10.32
C ALA A 29 7.89 1.01 -9.00
N ILE A 30 8.69 1.24 -7.95
CA ILE A 30 8.45 0.68 -6.62
C ILE A 30 7.18 1.28 -6.00
N ALA A 31 6.99 2.60 -6.13
CA ALA A 31 5.84 3.32 -5.60
C ALA A 31 4.50 2.85 -6.18
N LYS A 32 4.49 2.36 -7.44
CA LYS A 32 3.28 1.80 -8.09
C LYS A 32 2.78 0.52 -7.42
N VAL A 33 3.70 -0.31 -6.92
CA VAL A 33 3.38 -1.58 -6.26
C VAL A 33 3.15 -1.38 -4.76
N ASN A 34 3.66 -0.28 -4.20
CA ASN A 34 3.56 0.00 -2.78
C ASN A 34 2.10 0.21 -2.34
N PRO A 35 1.56 -0.61 -1.41
CA PRO A 35 0.18 -0.50 -0.95
C PRO A 35 -0.12 0.83 -0.22
N VAL A 36 0.89 1.47 0.37
CA VAL A 36 0.74 2.80 1.01
C VAL A 36 0.38 3.86 -0.03
N THR A 37 0.86 3.74 -1.27
CA THR A 37 0.48 4.65 -2.37
C THR A 37 -1.01 4.60 -2.68
N HIS A 38 -1.61 3.40 -2.62
CA HIS A 38 -3.04 3.19 -2.88
C HIS A 38 -3.94 3.62 -1.73
N ALA A 39 -3.41 3.72 -0.51
CA ALA A 39 -4.09 4.30 0.64
C ALA A 39 -4.08 5.84 0.61
N VAL A 40 -2.99 6.45 0.17
CA VAL A 40 -2.82 7.92 0.22
C VAL A 40 -3.47 8.63 -0.96
N ALA A 41 -3.58 7.98 -2.13
CA ALA A 41 -4.21 8.59 -3.31
C ALA A 41 -5.70 8.97 -3.11
N PRO A 42 -6.58 8.10 -2.55
CA PRO A 42 -7.97 8.45 -2.26
C PRO A 42 -8.10 9.55 -1.20
N ILE A 43 -7.25 9.51 -0.17
CA ILE A 43 -7.24 10.55 0.88
C ILE A 43 -6.87 11.90 0.29
N ARG A 44 -5.87 11.94 -0.58
CA ARG A 44 -5.46 13.17 -1.27
C ARG A 44 -6.55 13.70 -2.19
N GLU A 45 -7.17 12.82 -2.97
CA GLU A 45 -8.26 13.19 -3.87
C GLU A 45 -9.43 13.78 -3.07
N LEU A 46 -9.79 13.15 -1.94
CA LEU A 46 -10.83 13.63 -1.05
C LEU A 46 -10.54 15.04 -0.50
N VAL A 47 -9.28 15.32 -0.16
CA VAL A 47 -8.88 16.62 0.40
C VAL A 47 -8.77 17.72 -0.67
N LEU A 48 -8.26 17.39 -1.87
CA LEU A 48 -7.99 18.40 -2.91
C LEU A 48 -9.16 18.65 -3.85
N HIS A 49 -9.88 17.59 -4.23
CA HIS A 49 -10.92 17.64 -5.27
C HIS A 49 -12.30 17.23 -4.73
N GLY A 50 -12.39 16.81 -3.47
CA GLY A 50 -13.62 16.35 -2.85
C GLY A 50 -13.95 14.90 -3.18
N TRP A 51 -15.22 14.52 -3.07
CA TRP A 51 -15.61 13.11 -3.12
C TRP A 51 -15.60 12.53 -4.54
N ASN A 52 -14.63 11.66 -4.83
CA ASN A 52 -14.51 10.92 -6.09
C ASN A 52 -14.64 9.41 -5.86
N TRP A 53 -15.79 8.84 -6.26
CA TRP A 53 -16.08 7.41 -6.07
C TRP A 53 -15.10 6.48 -6.79
N ASN A 54 -14.59 6.85 -7.97
CA ASN A 54 -13.73 5.98 -8.77
C ASN A 54 -12.37 5.73 -8.10
N VAL A 55 -11.76 6.80 -7.57
CA VAL A 55 -10.49 6.72 -6.84
C VAL A 55 -10.69 5.99 -5.50
N MET A 56 -11.83 6.21 -4.85
CA MET A 56 -12.18 5.57 -3.57
C MET A 56 -12.30 4.05 -3.70
N TYR A 57 -13.06 3.56 -4.68
CA TYR A 57 -13.25 2.12 -4.89
C TYR A 57 -11.93 1.43 -5.24
N THR A 58 -11.11 2.07 -6.07
CA THR A 58 -9.79 1.53 -6.44
C THR A 58 -8.90 1.36 -5.21
N GLY A 59 -8.82 2.38 -4.34
CA GLY A 59 -8.03 2.30 -3.10
C GLY A 59 -8.53 1.22 -2.14
N ILE A 60 -9.84 1.17 -1.91
CA ILE A 60 -10.47 0.18 -1.02
C ILE A 60 -10.23 -1.25 -1.53
N PHE A 61 -10.44 -1.49 -2.82
CA PHE A 61 -10.29 -2.82 -3.41
C PHE A 61 -8.85 -3.33 -3.32
N VAL A 62 -7.87 -2.49 -3.61
CA VAL A 62 -6.44 -2.86 -3.53
C VAL A 62 -6.03 -3.17 -2.09
N ILE A 63 -6.46 -2.36 -1.12
CA ILE A 63 -6.12 -2.57 0.30
C ILE A 63 -6.79 -3.83 0.84
N LEU A 64 -8.08 -4.05 0.56
CA LEU A 64 -8.79 -5.27 0.95
C LEU A 64 -8.16 -6.50 0.31
N GLY A 65 -7.84 -6.45 -0.98
CA GLY A 65 -7.18 -7.54 -1.69
C GLY A 65 -5.83 -7.90 -1.05
N LEU A 66 -5.01 -6.91 -0.72
CA LEU A 66 -3.74 -7.11 -0.02
C LEU A 66 -3.95 -7.72 1.38
N ALA A 67 -4.91 -7.21 2.15
CA ALA A 67 -5.21 -7.70 3.48
C ALA A 67 -5.63 -9.18 3.46
N ILE A 68 -6.49 -9.56 2.51
CA ILE A 68 -6.90 -10.96 2.32
C ILE A 68 -5.71 -11.81 1.89
N ALA A 69 -4.91 -11.35 0.92
CA ALA A 69 -3.74 -12.09 0.46
C ALA A 69 -2.73 -12.35 1.58
N MET A 70 -2.43 -11.34 2.40
CA MET A 70 -1.57 -11.47 3.57
C MET A 70 -2.18 -12.39 4.63
N GLY A 71 -3.49 -12.29 4.88
CA GLY A 71 -4.20 -13.18 5.81
C GLY A 71 -4.15 -14.64 5.38
N LEU A 72 -4.35 -14.91 4.09
CA LEU A 72 -4.25 -16.25 3.51
C LEU A 72 -2.83 -16.80 3.58
N LEU A 73 -1.82 -15.98 3.25
CA LEU A 73 -0.41 -16.36 3.37
C LEU A 73 -0.02 -16.67 4.81
N ALA A 74 -0.44 -15.84 5.76
CA ALA A 74 -0.22 -16.09 7.18
C ALA A 74 -0.88 -17.41 7.59
N GLN A 75 -2.16 -17.61 7.24
CA GLN A 75 -2.89 -18.84 7.57
C GLN A 75 -2.22 -20.08 6.95
N TRP A 76 -1.72 -19.97 5.73
CA TRP A 76 -1.00 -21.05 5.05
C TRP A 76 0.35 -21.35 5.72
N MET A 77 1.11 -20.32 6.11
CA MET A 77 2.38 -20.49 6.82
C MET A 77 2.17 -21.12 8.21
N PHE A 78 1.16 -20.66 8.95
CA PHE A 78 0.82 -21.22 10.26
C PHE A 78 0.42 -22.69 10.14
N ARG A 79 -0.46 -23.04 9.18
CA ARG A 79 -0.86 -24.44 8.95
C ARG A 79 0.32 -25.36 8.62
N ARG A 80 1.36 -24.84 7.97
CA ARG A 80 2.59 -25.60 7.70
C ARG A 80 3.48 -25.74 8.94
N ALA A 81 3.55 -24.69 9.76
CA ALA A 81 4.37 -24.68 10.97
C ALA A 81 3.78 -25.54 12.10
N THR A 82 2.45 -25.70 12.18
CA THR A 82 1.81 -26.58 13.18
C THR A 82 1.68 -28.04 12.73
N ALA A 83 2.16 -28.38 11.53
CA ALA A 83 2.14 -29.75 11.00
C ALA A 83 3.42 -30.56 11.35
N GLU A 84 4.36 -29.96 12.07
CA GLU A 84 5.50 -30.61 12.74
C GLU A 84 5.26 -30.69 14.25
#